data_AF-A0A4Q3JE65-F1
#
_entry.id   AF-A0A4Q3JE65-F1
#
_cell.length_a   1.000
_cell.length_b   1.000
_cell.length_c   1.000
_cell.angle_alpha   90.00
_cell.angle_beta   90.00
_cell.angle_gamma   90.00
#
_symmetry.space_group_name_H-M   'P 1'
#
loop_
_entity.id
_entity.type
_entity.pdbx_description
1 polymer ?
#
loop_
_entity_poly.entity_id
_entity_poly.type
_entity_poly.pdbx_seq_one_letter_code
_entity_poly.pdbx_strand_id
1 'polypeptide(L)'
;MLNRLSGALLLSLVLATACDDSDPASAGGEGTSAFTTWGEEYIEEGIPAGGDGGFVDGWTVKYSKFLFVFGGITVSDQSGAVAASLGTDTLLVDNVKAGKKALVSFPSLPARAYDRVSYRSVPATAATKIVAGDQADLDLMVAGGYRIYVEGTATNGGVSKSFRWGFTG
;
A
#
# COMPACT_ATOMS: atom_id res chain seq x y z
N MET A 1 76.43 -1.47 35.70
CA MET A 1 76.08 -0.08 35.32
C MET A 1 75.01 -0.13 34.25
N LEU A 2 74.12 0.85 34.25
CA LEU A 2 72.72 0.78 33.80
C LEU A 2 72.45 0.41 32.32
N ASN A 3 71.34 -0.32 32.20
CA ASN A 3 70.46 -0.58 31.07
C ASN A 3 69.83 0.72 30.51
N ARG A 4 69.67 0.86 29.17
CA ARG A 4 68.39 1.20 28.48
C ARG A 4 68.50 1.42 26.96
N LEU A 5 67.53 0.80 26.29
CA LEU A 5 67.14 0.86 24.87
C LEU A 5 66.73 2.26 24.39
N SER A 6 66.83 2.49 23.07
CA SER A 6 65.82 3.24 22.28
C SER A 6 65.92 2.87 20.79
N GLY A 7 65.11 1.89 20.37
CA GLY A 7 64.76 1.68 18.97
C GLY A 7 63.40 2.32 18.72
N ALA A 8 63.33 3.28 17.80
CA ALA A 8 62.09 3.91 17.39
C ALA A 8 61.41 3.06 16.31
N LEU A 9 60.40 2.29 16.71
CA LEU A 9 59.48 1.60 15.80
C LEU A 9 58.29 2.54 15.55
N LEU A 10 58.27 3.21 14.39
CA LEU A 10 57.12 4.00 13.94
C LEU A 10 56.04 3.05 13.40
N LEU A 11 55.01 2.85 14.22
CA LEU A 11 53.84 2.02 13.94
C LEU A 11 52.95 2.74 12.92
N SER A 12 52.84 2.21 11.70
CA SER A 12 51.89 2.68 10.68
C SER A 12 50.45 2.40 11.13
N LEU A 13 49.69 3.47 11.40
CA LEU A 13 48.28 3.39 11.77
C LEU A 13 47.44 3.14 10.51
N VAL A 14 47.12 1.87 10.25
CA VAL A 14 46.13 1.48 9.23
C VAL A 14 44.75 1.85 9.77
N LEU A 15 44.13 2.91 9.23
CA LEU A 15 42.71 3.18 9.43
C LEU A 15 41.91 2.10 8.68
N ALA A 16 41.60 1.02 9.36
CA ALA A 16 40.51 0.15 8.98
C ALA A 16 39.21 0.94 9.19
N THR A 17 38.66 1.50 8.13
CA THR A 17 37.24 1.88 8.10
C THR A 17 36.44 0.60 8.17
N ALA A 18 36.15 0.15 9.38
CA ALA A 18 35.11 -0.84 9.61
C ALA A 18 33.81 -0.21 9.12
N CYS A 19 33.36 -0.60 7.93
CA CYS A 19 31.93 -0.63 7.67
C CYS A 19 31.39 -1.62 8.69
N ASP A 20 30.89 -1.09 9.80
CA ASP A 20 30.22 -1.87 10.82
C ASP A 20 29.03 -2.54 10.13
N ASP A 21 29.08 -3.86 10.05
CA ASP A 21 27.99 -4.74 9.62
C ASP A 21 26.95 -4.81 10.75
N SER A 22 26.76 -3.69 11.46
CA SER A 22 25.76 -3.53 12.50
C SER A 22 24.42 -3.65 11.81
N ASP A 23 23.75 -4.77 12.07
CA ASP A 23 22.33 -4.94 11.82
C ASP A 23 21.65 -3.60 12.14
N PRO A 24 20.99 -2.92 11.18
CA PRO A 24 20.36 -1.63 11.42
C PRO A 24 19.33 -1.65 12.55
N ALA A 25 18.92 -2.83 13.02
CA ALA A 25 18.13 -3.00 14.24
C ALA A 25 18.88 -2.77 15.56
N SER A 26 20.21 -2.83 15.57
CA SER A 26 21.05 -2.70 16.78
C SER A 26 21.18 -1.27 17.29
N ALA A 27 20.87 -0.27 16.45
CA ALA A 27 20.96 1.15 16.80
C ALA A 27 19.67 1.73 17.42
N GLY A 28 18.61 0.93 17.61
CA GLY A 28 17.39 1.37 18.29
C GLY A 28 16.62 2.49 17.57
N GLY A 29 16.77 2.60 16.24
CA GLY A 29 16.05 3.60 15.45
C GLY A 29 14.55 3.31 15.35
N GLU A 30 13.77 4.35 15.02
CA GLU A 30 12.34 4.24 14.71
C GLU A 30 12.04 4.82 13.32
N GLY A 31 10.95 4.36 12.69
CA GLY A 31 10.48 4.84 11.39
C GLY A 31 8.96 4.80 11.25
N THR A 32 8.47 5.25 10.10
CA THR A 32 7.03 5.28 9.80
C THR A 32 6.72 4.36 8.63
N SER A 33 5.71 3.51 8.77
CA SER A 33 5.12 2.77 7.66
C SER A 33 3.78 3.40 7.26
N ALA A 34 3.66 3.84 6.01
CA ALA A 34 2.45 4.49 5.49
C ALA A 34 1.87 3.69 4.32
N PHE A 35 0.55 3.46 4.37
CA PHE A 35 -0.21 2.73 3.37
C PHE A 35 -1.07 3.69 2.58
N THR A 36 -1.03 3.56 1.27
CA THR A 36 -1.78 4.40 0.33
C THR A 36 -2.26 3.59 -0.85
N THR A 37 -3.32 4.05 -1.50
CA THR A 37 -3.86 3.45 -2.74
C THR A 37 -4.23 4.55 -3.72
N TRP A 38 -4.31 4.22 -5.00
CA TRP A 38 -4.91 5.05 -6.04
C TRP A 38 -5.39 4.15 -7.18
N GLY A 39 -6.21 4.70 -8.08
CA GLY A 39 -6.78 3.92 -9.19
C GLY A 39 -5.85 3.80 -10.40
N GLU A 40 -4.79 4.61 -10.44
CA GLU A 40 -3.97 4.82 -11.64
C GLU A 40 -4.81 5.34 -12.82
N GLU A 41 -4.14 5.70 -13.91
CA GLU A 41 -4.77 6.22 -15.12
C GLU A 41 -5.88 5.30 -15.66
N TYR A 42 -5.71 3.98 -15.56
CA TYR A 42 -6.68 3.01 -16.08
C TYR A 42 -8.04 3.04 -15.35
N ILE A 43 -8.07 3.37 -14.05
CA ILE A 43 -9.34 3.48 -13.32
C ILE A 43 -9.82 4.93 -13.26
N GLU A 44 -8.91 5.88 -13.04
CA GLU A 44 -9.23 7.31 -12.86
C GLU A 44 -9.63 7.96 -14.19
N GLU A 45 -8.91 7.66 -15.26
CA GLU A 45 -9.13 8.22 -16.60
C GLU A 45 -9.88 7.25 -17.51
N GLY A 46 -9.59 5.96 -17.40
CA GLY A 46 -10.20 4.89 -18.17
C GLY A 46 -9.17 4.12 -19.00
N ILE A 47 -9.58 2.95 -19.50
CA ILE A 47 -8.75 2.13 -20.37
C ILE A 47 -9.00 2.56 -21.83
N PRO A 48 -7.98 3.03 -22.56
CA PRO A 48 -8.15 3.48 -23.94
C PRO A 48 -8.24 2.30 -24.92
N ALA A 49 -8.53 2.63 -26.17
CA ALA A 49 -8.42 1.70 -27.30
C ALA A 49 -7.00 1.78 -27.87
N GLY A 50 -6.37 0.62 -28.06
CA GLY A 50 -4.99 0.51 -28.56
C GLY A 50 -3.94 1.16 -27.65
N GLY A 51 -2.72 1.31 -28.17
CA GLY A 51 -1.59 1.87 -27.43
C GLY A 51 -1.04 0.94 -26.33
N ASP A 52 -0.09 1.44 -25.56
CA ASP A 52 0.49 0.71 -24.44
C ASP A 52 -0.52 0.66 -23.29
N GLY A 53 -1.18 -0.49 -23.10
CA GLY A 53 -2.14 -0.74 -22.01
C GLY A 53 -3.62 -0.64 -22.37
N GLY A 54 -3.98 -0.30 -23.61
CA GLY A 54 -5.37 -0.25 -24.06
C GLY A 54 -5.87 -1.55 -24.71
N PHE A 55 -7.17 -1.61 -25.01
CA PHE A 55 -7.77 -2.78 -25.68
C PHE A 55 -7.44 -2.78 -27.19
N VAL A 56 -6.90 -3.90 -27.68
CA VAL A 56 -6.41 -4.02 -29.07
C VAL A 56 -7.50 -4.07 -30.15
N ASP A 57 -8.75 -4.26 -29.75
CA ASP A 57 -9.92 -4.46 -30.62
C ASP A 57 -10.84 -3.23 -30.70
N GLY A 58 -10.35 -2.06 -30.25
CA GLY A 58 -11.04 -0.79 -30.39
C GLY A 58 -11.98 -0.43 -29.24
N TRP A 59 -12.04 -1.26 -28.18
CA TRP A 59 -12.82 -0.93 -26.99
C TRP A 59 -12.12 0.08 -26.10
N THR A 60 -12.93 0.89 -25.41
CA THR A 60 -12.50 1.70 -24.26
C THR A 60 -13.37 1.35 -23.06
N VAL A 61 -12.89 1.63 -21.85
CA VAL A 61 -13.66 1.53 -20.61
C VAL A 61 -13.52 2.80 -19.80
N LYS A 62 -14.65 3.37 -19.34
CA LYS A 62 -14.69 4.43 -18.32
C LYS A 62 -15.45 3.93 -17.09
N TYR A 63 -14.82 4.01 -15.93
CA TYR A 63 -15.45 3.65 -14.65
C TYR A 63 -16.23 4.84 -14.07
N SER A 64 -17.43 4.57 -13.56
CA SER A 64 -18.20 5.52 -12.76
C SER A 64 -18.04 5.26 -11.26
N LYS A 65 -17.77 4.01 -10.87
CA LYS A 65 -17.43 3.60 -9.50
C LYS A 65 -16.39 2.48 -9.52
N PHE A 66 -15.39 2.58 -8.65
CA PHE A 66 -14.46 1.48 -8.38
C PHE A 66 -14.22 1.41 -6.88
N LEU A 67 -15.17 0.84 -6.17
CA LEU A 67 -15.22 0.83 -4.71
C LEU A 67 -14.47 -0.39 -4.16
N PHE A 68 -13.56 -0.16 -3.22
CA PHE A 68 -12.81 -1.21 -2.54
C PHE A 68 -12.78 -0.95 -1.03
N VAL A 69 -13.03 -1.98 -0.23
CA VAL A 69 -12.93 -1.92 1.22
C VAL A 69 -11.64 -2.61 1.68
N PHE A 70 -10.74 -1.82 2.26
CA PHE A 70 -9.54 -2.32 2.92
C PHE A 70 -9.84 -2.62 4.39
N GLY A 71 -9.30 -3.72 4.90
CA GLY A 71 -9.29 -4.04 6.32
C GLY A 71 -8.05 -4.87 6.68
N GLY A 72 -7.80 -5.06 7.97
CA GLY A 72 -6.73 -5.94 8.44
C GLY A 72 -5.33 -5.57 7.96
N ILE A 73 -5.07 -4.27 7.68
CA ILE A 73 -3.71 -3.80 7.36
C ILE A 73 -2.82 -4.09 8.55
N THR A 74 -1.79 -4.90 8.36
CA THR A 74 -0.94 -5.41 9.43
C THR A 74 0.52 -5.44 8.97
N VAL A 75 1.40 -4.95 9.83
CA VAL A 75 2.86 -5.00 9.68
C VAL A 75 3.41 -5.96 10.73
N SER A 76 4.01 -7.05 10.28
CA SER A 76 4.62 -8.06 11.15
C SER A 76 6.02 -8.44 10.67
N ASP A 77 6.82 -8.95 11.59
CA ASP A 77 8.11 -9.55 11.26
C ASP A 77 7.98 -11.03 10.86
N GLN A 78 9.12 -11.66 10.56
CA GLN A 78 9.18 -13.02 10.03
C GLN A 78 8.59 -14.06 11.00
N SER A 79 8.68 -13.80 12.31
CA SER A 79 8.11 -14.64 13.36
C SER A 79 6.58 -14.53 13.47
N GLY A 80 6.00 -13.52 12.81
CA GLY A 80 4.59 -13.18 12.92
C GLY A 80 4.27 -12.22 14.06
N ALA A 81 5.29 -11.64 14.72
CA ALA A 81 5.05 -10.63 15.75
C ALA A 81 4.56 -9.33 15.11
N VAL A 82 3.36 -8.89 15.50
CA VAL A 82 2.71 -7.70 14.97
C VAL A 82 3.36 -6.45 15.57
N ALA A 83 3.89 -5.58 14.72
CA ALA A 83 4.41 -4.28 15.12
C ALA A 83 3.36 -3.17 14.98
N ALA A 84 2.46 -3.28 14.00
CA ALA A 84 1.33 -2.38 13.85
C ALA A 84 0.16 -3.05 13.14
N SER A 85 -1.04 -2.58 13.45
CA SER A 85 -2.26 -3.03 12.79
C SER A 85 -3.32 -1.93 12.78
N LEU A 86 -4.13 -1.91 11.72
CA LEU A 86 -5.37 -1.16 11.63
C LEU A 86 -6.46 -1.77 12.55
N GLY A 87 -6.23 -2.97 13.10
CA GLY A 87 -7.18 -3.66 13.95
C GLY A 87 -8.42 -4.10 13.17
N THR A 88 -9.60 -3.83 13.74
CA THR A 88 -10.91 -4.18 13.15
C THR A 88 -11.47 -3.08 12.24
N ASP A 89 -10.80 -1.94 12.15
CA ASP A 89 -11.24 -0.83 11.30
C ASP A 89 -11.19 -1.23 9.82
N THR A 90 -12.12 -0.68 9.04
CA THR A 90 -12.21 -0.88 7.60
C THR A 90 -12.34 0.46 6.90
N LEU A 91 -11.80 0.55 5.68
CA LEU A 91 -11.63 1.79 4.93
C LEU A 91 -12.22 1.61 3.52
N LEU A 92 -13.25 2.37 3.18
CA LEU A 92 -13.83 2.43 1.84
C LEU A 92 -13.10 3.45 0.99
N VAL A 93 -12.71 3.04 -0.21
CA VAL A 93 -12.08 3.90 -1.23
C VAL A 93 -12.78 3.73 -2.56
N ASP A 94 -13.26 4.84 -3.13
CA ASP A 94 -13.54 4.97 -4.55
C ASP A 94 -12.25 5.28 -5.32
N ASN A 95 -11.81 4.32 -6.12
CA ASN A 95 -10.60 4.42 -6.93
C ASN A 95 -10.78 5.26 -8.21
N VAL A 96 -12.02 5.66 -8.56
CA VAL A 96 -12.26 6.62 -9.64
C VAL A 96 -11.87 8.05 -9.23
N LYS A 97 -11.90 8.37 -7.93
CA LYS A 97 -11.41 9.68 -7.44
C LYS A 97 -9.90 9.77 -7.69
N ALA A 98 -9.48 10.81 -8.39
CA ALA A 98 -8.10 10.93 -8.83
C ALA A 98 -7.10 11.05 -7.66
N GLY A 99 -5.92 10.46 -7.84
CA GLY A 99 -4.76 10.66 -6.98
C GLY A 99 -4.66 9.74 -5.75
N LYS A 100 -3.52 9.89 -5.06
CA LYS A 100 -3.11 9.06 -3.93
C LYS A 100 -3.98 9.31 -2.69
N LYS A 101 -4.58 8.25 -2.16
CA LYS A 101 -5.36 8.25 -0.91
C LYS A 101 -4.55 7.63 0.22
N ALA A 102 -4.46 8.33 1.35
CA ALA A 102 -3.86 7.79 2.56
C ALA A 102 -4.84 6.83 3.25
N LEU A 103 -4.38 5.61 3.54
CA LEU A 103 -5.18 4.60 4.25
C LEU A 103 -4.88 4.65 5.75
N VAL A 104 -3.63 4.45 6.12
CA VAL A 104 -3.16 4.47 7.51
C VAL A 104 -1.67 4.75 7.55
N SER A 105 -1.21 5.37 8.63
CA SER A 105 0.21 5.59 8.92
C SER A 105 0.52 5.10 10.33
N PHE A 106 1.58 4.31 10.47
CA PHE A 106 2.07 3.79 11.73
C PHE A 106 3.43 4.42 12.03
N PRO A 107 3.48 5.48 12.85
CA PRO A 107 4.74 6.09 13.27
C PRO A 107 5.44 5.24 14.34
N SER A 108 6.69 5.58 14.64
CA SER A 108 7.45 4.99 15.76
C SER A 108 7.57 3.46 15.72
N LEU A 109 7.65 2.89 14.51
CA LEU A 109 7.97 1.47 14.36
C LEU A 109 9.47 1.26 14.57
N PRO A 110 9.89 0.32 15.42
CA PRO A 110 11.30 -0.02 15.55
C PRO A 110 11.90 -0.35 14.18
N ALA A 111 13.10 0.17 13.91
CA ALA A 111 13.84 -0.10 12.69
C ALA A 111 14.30 -1.56 12.69
N ARG A 112 13.61 -2.38 11.90
CA ARG A 112 13.93 -3.79 11.66
C ARG A 112 13.20 -4.28 10.41
N ALA A 113 13.52 -5.49 9.96
CA ALA A 113 12.83 -6.09 8.83
C ALA A 113 11.38 -6.45 9.18
N TYR A 114 10.43 -5.95 8.38
CA TYR A 114 9.03 -6.34 8.38
C TYR A 114 8.70 -7.00 7.04
N ASP A 115 8.85 -8.32 6.97
CA ASP A 115 8.67 -9.12 5.76
C ASP A 115 7.25 -9.73 5.65
N ARG A 116 6.41 -9.55 6.67
CA ARG A 116 5.01 -9.98 6.70
C ARG A 116 4.07 -8.79 6.79
N VAL A 117 3.98 -8.05 5.68
CA VAL A 117 3.01 -6.96 5.51
C VAL A 117 1.80 -7.47 4.75
N SER A 118 0.60 -7.21 5.25
CA SER A 118 -0.63 -7.73 4.65
C SER A 118 -1.80 -6.75 4.77
N TYR A 119 -2.80 -6.93 3.93
CA TYR A 119 -4.13 -6.34 4.04
C TYR A 119 -5.17 -7.38 3.58
N ARG A 120 -6.44 -7.11 3.83
CA ARG A 120 -7.57 -7.91 3.36
C ARG A 120 -8.60 -7.02 2.69
N SER A 121 -9.30 -7.60 1.72
CA SER A 121 -10.58 -7.06 1.24
C SER A 121 -11.71 -7.73 2.00
N VAL A 122 -12.52 -6.95 2.70
CA VAL A 122 -13.60 -7.42 3.58
C VAL A 122 -14.91 -6.67 3.28
N PRO A 123 -16.09 -7.26 3.52
CA PRO A 123 -17.35 -6.56 3.26
C PRO A 123 -17.44 -5.24 4.02
N ALA A 124 -18.07 -4.23 3.40
CA ALA A 124 -18.41 -3.00 4.09
C ALA A 124 -19.41 -3.25 5.23
N THR A 125 -19.30 -2.45 6.29
CA THR A 125 -20.28 -2.37 7.37
C THR A 125 -20.65 -0.90 7.59
N ALA A 126 -21.70 -0.63 8.37
CA ALA A 126 -22.02 0.75 8.76
C ALA A 126 -20.88 1.46 9.53
N ALA A 127 -19.90 0.71 10.07
CA ALA A 127 -18.72 1.25 10.74
C ALA A 127 -17.52 1.48 9.80
N THR A 128 -17.60 1.08 8.53
CA THR A 128 -16.53 1.30 7.55
C THR A 128 -16.33 2.80 7.32
N LYS A 129 -15.09 3.28 7.48
CA LYS A 129 -14.74 4.68 7.33
C LYS A 129 -14.54 5.01 5.85
N ILE A 130 -15.14 6.09 5.38
CA ILE A 130 -14.97 6.56 4.00
C ILE A 130 -13.66 7.34 3.92
N VAL A 131 -12.70 6.84 3.14
CA VAL A 131 -11.44 7.53 2.83
C VAL A 131 -11.58 8.31 1.52
N ALA A 132 -12.25 7.72 0.52
CA ALA A 132 -12.64 8.40 -0.71
C ALA A 132 -13.96 7.83 -1.21
N GLY A 133 -14.83 8.68 -1.75
CA GLY A 133 -16.21 8.35 -2.07
C GLY A 133 -17.18 9.16 -1.22
N ASP A 134 -18.44 8.72 -1.16
CA ASP A 134 -19.49 9.36 -0.37
C ASP A 134 -20.34 8.34 0.42
N GLN A 135 -21.34 8.84 1.15
CA GLN A 135 -22.21 7.99 1.95
C GLN A 135 -23.06 7.04 1.09
N ALA A 136 -23.45 7.45 -0.13
CA ALA A 136 -24.21 6.59 -1.02
C ALA A 136 -23.36 5.41 -1.52
N ASP A 137 -22.05 5.60 -1.69
CA ASP A 137 -21.10 4.51 -1.94
C ASP A 137 -21.08 3.51 -0.78
N LEU A 138 -21.00 4.01 0.47
CA LEU A 138 -21.00 3.15 1.64
C LEU A 138 -22.33 2.39 1.79
N ASP A 139 -23.45 3.07 1.62
CA ASP A 139 -24.78 2.48 1.71
C ASP A 139 -24.97 1.38 0.64
N LEU A 140 -24.51 1.61 -0.60
CA LEU A 140 -24.49 0.62 -1.66
C LEU A 140 -23.66 -0.61 -1.28
N MET A 141 -22.44 -0.39 -0.76
CA MET A 141 -21.53 -1.46 -0.39
C MET A 141 -22.09 -2.31 0.76
N VAL A 142 -22.70 -1.67 1.77
CA VAL A 142 -23.33 -2.34 2.91
C VAL A 142 -24.56 -3.11 2.47
N ALA A 143 -25.46 -2.48 1.70
CA ALA A 143 -26.70 -3.12 1.25
C ALA A 143 -26.43 -4.34 0.36
N GLY A 144 -25.38 -4.30 -0.46
CA GLY A 144 -24.96 -5.41 -1.30
C GLY A 144 -24.04 -6.43 -0.63
N GLY A 145 -23.60 -6.19 0.61
CA GLY A 145 -22.59 -7.03 1.28
C GLY A 145 -21.26 -7.07 0.53
N TYR A 146 -20.92 -6.00 -0.20
CA TYR A 146 -19.78 -5.95 -1.09
C TYR A 146 -18.49 -5.61 -0.36
N ARG A 147 -17.40 -6.26 -0.77
CA ARG A 147 -16.01 -5.85 -0.48
C ARG A 147 -15.34 -5.14 -1.65
N ILE A 148 -15.85 -5.39 -2.86
CA ILE A 148 -15.50 -4.73 -4.12
C ILE A 148 -16.80 -4.49 -4.89
N TYR A 149 -16.98 -3.29 -5.44
CA TYR A 149 -18.05 -2.98 -6.40
C TYR A 149 -17.47 -2.14 -7.54
N VAL A 150 -17.78 -2.52 -8.78
CA VAL A 150 -17.31 -1.82 -9.97
C VAL A 150 -18.49 -1.54 -10.88
N GLU A 151 -18.54 -0.32 -11.40
CA GLU A 151 -19.50 0.13 -12.39
C GLU A 151 -18.79 0.96 -13.46
N GLY A 152 -19.16 0.75 -14.72
CA GLY A 152 -18.57 1.47 -15.83
C GLY A 152 -19.30 1.26 -17.15
N THR A 153 -18.74 1.89 -18.18
CA THR A 153 -19.22 1.79 -19.56
C THR A 153 -18.06 1.43 -20.47
N ALA A 154 -18.27 0.41 -21.31
CA ALA A 154 -17.39 0.05 -22.39
C ALA A 154 -17.92 0.61 -23.73
N THR A 155 -17.07 1.20 -24.56
CA THR A 155 -17.48 1.74 -25.87
C THR A 155 -16.57 1.28 -27.00
N ASN A 156 -17.13 1.05 -28.19
CA ASN A 156 -16.39 0.77 -29.42
C ASN A 156 -17.19 1.31 -30.62
N GLY A 157 -16.66 2.36 -31.25
CA GLY A 157 -17.38 3.10 -32.29
C GLY A 157 -18.74 3.60 -31.78
N GLY A 158 -19.83 3.21 -32.46
CA GLY A 158 -21.20 3.55 -32.06
C GLY A 158 -21.82 2.64 -30.98
N VAL A 159 -21.10 1.60 -30.52
CA VAL A 159 -21.61 0.64 -29.54
C VAL A 159 -21.23 1.07 -28.13
N SER A 160 -22.19 1.04 -27.22
CA SER A 160 -21.99 1.30 -25.79
C SER A 160 -22.60 0.19 -24.94
N LYS A 161 -21.88 -0.26 -23.91
CA LYS A 161 -22.30 -1.31 -22.98
C LYS A 161 -22.00 -0.89 -21.55
N SER A 162 -23.03 -0.78 -20.72
CA SER A 162 -22.84 -0.57 -19.28
C SER A 162 -22.64 -1.91 -18.57
N PHE A 163 -21.81 -1.90 -17.53
CA PHE A 163 -21.58 -3.05 -16.68
C PHE A 163 -21.57 -2.64 -15.21
N ARG A 164 -22.01 -3.55 -14.35
CA ARG A 164 -21.88 -3.45 -12.90
C ARG A 164 -21.72 -4.84 -12.30
N TRP A 165 -20.83 -4.97 -11.34
CA TRP A 165 -20.62 -6.22 -10.61
C TRP A 165 -19.99 -5.93 -9.25
N GLY A 166 -20.10 -6.88 -8.33
CA GLY A 166 -19.44 -6.79 -7.04
C GLY A 166 -19.06 -8.17 -6.51
N PHE A 167 -18.05 -8.19 -5.65
CA PHE A 167 -17.69 -9.39 -4.88
C PHE A 167 -18.20 -9.24 -3.44
N THR A 168 -18.87 -10.27 -2.96
CA THR A 168 -19.31 -10.38 -1.56
C THR A 168 -18.26 -11.11 -0.72
N GLY A 169 -18.50 -11.16 0.59
CA GLY A 169 -17.76 -11.99 1.55
C GLY A 169 -18.35 -13.39 1.68
#